data_AF-A0A7S0QBQ7-F1
#
_entry.id   AF-A0A7S0QBQ7-F1
#
_cell.length_a   1.000
_cell.length_b   1.000
_cell.length_c   1.000
_cell.angle_alpha   90.00
_cell.angle_beta   90.00
_cell.angle_gamma   90.00
#
_symmetry.space_group_name_H-M   'P 1'
#
loop_
_entity.id
_entity.type
_entity.pdbx_description
1 polymer ?
#
loop_
_entity_poly.entity_id
_entity_poly.type
_entity_poly.pdbx_seq_one_letter_code
_entity_poly.pdbx_strand_id
1 'polypeptide(L)'
;ENELLKKIAERDKAVVSLLSNPTEALKAALTDPPYAATSDATRKLSAKVVIKAICAVPEKDVPAVLEALSELEHDILMKYIYRALEGTESNAQLLRWHGALTEKAGLGCIMRALQPTNRL
;
A
#
# COMPACT_ATOMS: atom_id res chain seq x y z
N GLU A 1 -2.03 -15.28 13.49
CA GLU A 1 -0.63 -14.84 13.26
C GLU A 1 0.15 -15.66 12.23
N ASN A 2 0.53 -16.92 12.48
CA ASN A 2 1.48 -17.65 11.61
C ASN A 2 1.03 -17.79 10.15
N GLU A 3 -0.26 -17.99 9.90
CA GLU A 3 -0.81 -18.04 8.53
C GLU A 3 -0.74 -16.69 7.82
N LEU A 4 -1.01 -15.59 8.53
CA LEU A 4 -0.91 -14.23 7.98
C LEU A 4 0.53 -13.90 7.59
N LEU A 5 1.51 -14.30 8.42
CA LEU A 5 2.93 -14.12 8.11
C LEU A 5 3.35 -14.89 6.85
N LYS A 6 2.84 -16.12 6.66
CA LYS A 6 3.06 -16.88 5.43
C LYS A 6 2.49 -16.17 4.21
N LYS A 7 1.24 -15.71 4.29
CA LYS A 7 0.60 -14.93 3.21
C LYS A 7 1.36 -13.65 2.87
N ILE A 8 1.84 -12.92 3.89
CA ILE A 8 2.66 -11.72 3.68
C ILE A 8 3.99 -12.08 2.99
N ALA A 9 4.63 -13.18 3.38
CA ALA A 9 5.89 -13.61 2.76
C ALA A 9 5.69 -14.09 1.31
N GLU A 10 4.58 -14.78 1.00
CA GLU A 10 4.21 -15.16 -0.37
C GLU A 10 3.92 -13.94 -1.23
N ARG A 11 3.17 -12.97 -0.68
CA ARG A 11 2.93 -11.69 -1.34
C ARG A 11 4.22 -10.91 -1.58
N ASP A 12 5.15 -10.87 -0.61
CA ASP A 12 6.45 -10.21 -0.80
C ASP A 12 7.23 -10.85 -1.96
N LYS A 13 7.25 -12.19 -2.06
CA LYS A 13 7.88 -12.89 -3.19
C LYS A 13 7.23 -12.54 -4.53
N ALA A 14 5.90 -12.52 -4.58
CA ALA A 14 5.16 -12.15 -5.79
C ALA A 14 5.47 -10.70 -6.21
N VAL A 15 5.44 -9.76 -5.27
CA VAL A 15 5.77 -8.35 -5.51
C VAL A 15 7.20 -8.20 -6.01
N VAL A 16 8.17 -8.87 -5.38
CA VAL A 16 9.59 -8.84 -5.81
C VAL A 16 9.75 -9.36 -7.24
N SER A 17 9.01 -10.40 -7.64
CA SER A 17 9.07 -10.92 -9.01
C SER A 17 8.44 -9.98 -10.05
N LEU A 18 7.53 -9.11 -9.63
CA LEU A 18 6.78 -8.19 -10.48
C LEU A 18 7.37 -6.77 -10.49
N LEU A 19 8.50 -6.50 -9.82
CA LEU A 19 9.08 -5.14 -9.73
C LEU A 19 9.44 -4.54 -11.11
N SER A 20 9.62 -5.36 -12.14
CA SER A 20 9.79 -4.90 -13.52
C SER A 20 8.52 -4.28 -14.12
N ASN A 21 7.34 -4.61 -13.58
CA ASN A 21 6.03 -4.08 -13.94
C ASN A 21 5.39 -3.39 -12.72
N PRO A 22 5.69 -2.09 -12.47
CA PRO A 22 5.32 -1.42 -11.21
C PRO A 22 3.81 -1.42 -10.92
N THR A 23 2.96 -1.35 -11.95
CA THR A 23 1.50 -1.40 -11.81
C THR A 23 1.03 -2.75 -11.26
N GLU A 24 1.54 -3.86 -11.81
CA GLU A 24 1.17 -5.21 -11.37
C GLU A 24 1.74 -5.51 -9.99
N ALA A 25 2.98 -5.08 -9.72
CA ALA A 25 3.58 -5.19 -8.41
C ALA A 25 2.75 -4.47 -7.34
N LEU A 26 2.26 -3.27 -7.63
CA LEU A 26 1.44 -2.52 -6.67
C LEU A 26 0.09 -3.21 -6.44
N LYS A 27 -0.59 -3.66 -7.49
CA LYS A 27 -1.83 -4.45 -7.35
C LYS A 27 -1.62 -5.69 -6.51
N ALA A 28 -0.57 -6.46 -6.79
CA ALA A 28 -0.20 -7.63 -6.00
C ALA A 28 0.15 -7.28 -4.55
N ALA A 29 0.74 -6.11 -4.29
CA ALA A 29 1.03 -5.66 -2.94
C ALA A 29 -0.24 -5.28 -2.16
N LEU A 30 -1.31 -4.85 -2.83
CA LEU A 30 -2.55 -4.43 -2.18
C LEU A 30 -3.54 -5.58 -1.92
N THR A 31 -3.26 -6.79 -2.40
CA THR A 31 -4.11 -7.97 -2.15
C THR A 31 -4.06 -8.45 -0.70
N ASP A 32 -5.19 -8.96 -0.23
CA ASP A 32 -5.40 -9.55 1.10
C ASP A 32 -4.70 -8.80 2.26
N PRO A 33 -5.09 -7.54 2.55
CA PRO A 33 -4.54 -6.81 3.67
C PRO A 33 -4.83 -7.57 4.99
N PRO A 34 -3.86 -7.70 5.91
CA PRO A 34 -4.00 -8.52 7.10
C PRO A 34 -4.83 -7.82 8.19
N TYR A 35 -6.11 -7.52 7.92
CA TYR A 35 -7.01 -6.85 8.86
C TYR A 35 -7.23 -7.64 10.15
N ALA A 36 -7.12 -8.96 10.10
CA ALA A 36 -7.19 -9.85 11.25
C ALA A 36 -5.88 -9.93 12.07
N ALA A 37 -4.81 -9.22 11.67
CA ALA A 37 -3.55 -9.23 12.41
C ALA A 37 -3.73 -8.56 13.77
N THR A 38 -3.35 -9.29 14.83
CA THR A 38 -3.35 -8.78 16.19
C THR A 38 -2.03 -8.09 16.53
N SER A 39 -0.92 -8.51 15.91
CA SER A 39 0.39 -7.89 16.13
C SER A 39 0.64 -6.70 15.23
N ASP A 40 1.13 -5.61 15.84
CA ASP A 40 1.62 -4.42 15.16
C ASP A 40 2.79 -4.75 14.20
N ALA A 41 3.61 -5.75 14.55
CA ALA A 41 4.73 -6.19 13.73
C ALA A 41 4.27 -6.83 12.40
N THR A 42 3.23 -7.68 12.43
CA THR A 42 2.64 -8.32 11.23
C THR A 42 2.13 -7.26 10.25
N ARG A 43 1.44 -6.25 10.78
CA ARG A 43 0.95 -5.10 10.04
C ARG A 43 2.07 -4.27 9.42
N LYS A 44 3.12 -3.96 10.19
CA LYS A 44 4.32 -3.26 9.69
C LYS A 44 5.03 -4.05 8.59
N LEU A 45 5.14 -5.36 8.72
CA LEU A 45 5.71 -6.22 7.67
C LEU A 45 4.88 -6.12 6.39
N SER A 46 3.55 -6.14 6.49
CA SER A 46 2.67 -5.95 5.34
C SER A 46 2.87 -4.60 4.66
N ALA A 47 2.98 -3.52 5.45
CA ALA A 47 3.24 -2.18 4.93
C ALA A 47 4.60 -2.09 4.22
N LYS A 48 5.64 -2.76 4.72
CA LYS A 48 6.95 -2.81 4.04
C LYS A 48 6.87 -3.39 2.64
N VAL A 49 6.03 -4.41 2.41
CA VAL A 49 5.81 -4.98 1.07
C VAL A 49 5.22 -3.93 0.12
N VAL A 50 4.24 -3.15 0.60
CA VAL A 50 3.61 -2.08 -0.19
C VAL A 50 4.60 -0.94 -0.47
N ILE A 51 5.41 -0.54 0.53
CA ILE A 51 6.45 0.48 0.35
C ILE A 51 7.44 0.05 -0.74
N LYS A 52 7.87 -1.22 -0.79
CA LYS A 52 8.74 -1.72 -1.86
C LYS A 52 8.13 -1.51 -3.25
N ALA A 53 6.83 -1.79 -3.42
CA ALA A 53 6.14 -1.57 -4.69
C ALA A 53 6.04 -0.07 -5.03
N ILE A 54 5.70 0.78 -4.05
CA ILE A 54 5.67 2.24 -4.21
C ILE A 54 7.04 2.79 -4.65
N CYS A 55 8.12 2.33 -4.03
CA CYS A 55 9.47 2.76 -4.37
C CYS A 55 9.94 2.31 -5.77
N ALA A 56 9.36 1.24 -6.32
CA ALA A 56 9.68 0.76 -7.67
C ALA A 56 9.01 1.56 -8.79
N VAL A 57 7.99 2.36 -8.46
CA VAL A 57 7.27 3.19 -9.44
C VAL A 57 8.03 4.51 -9.64
N PRO A 58 8.45 4.84 -10.88
CA PRO A 58 9.01 6.15 -11.20
C PRO A 58 7.98 7.26 -10.98
N GLU A 59 8.42 8.43 -10.52
CA GLU A 59 7.52 9.55 -10.18
C GLU A 59 6.62 9.99 -11.33
N LYS A 60 7.15 9.96 -12.56
CA LYS A 60 6.41 10.28 -13.79
C LYS A 60 5.25 9.31 -14.10
N ASP A 61 5.33 8.07 -13.60
CA ASP A 61 4.39 7.00 -13.92
C ASP A 61 3.32 6.85 -12.84
N VAL A 62 3.43 7.57 -11.71
CA VAL A 62 2.47 7.53 -10.59
C VAL A 62 1.03 7.78 -11.06
N PRO A 63 0.72 8.82 -11.86
CA PRO A 63 -0.65 9.05 -12.31
C PRO A 63 -1.20 7.87 -13.11
N ALA A 64 -0.42 7.31 -14.03
CA ALA A 64 -0.83 6.18 -14.86
C ALA A 64 -1.07 4.91 -14.02
N VAL A 65 -0.25 4.68 -12.99
CA VAL A 65 -0.44 3.57 -12.05
C VAL A 65 -1.75 3.76 -11.26
N LEU A 66 -2.01 4.98 -10.77
CA LEU A 66 -3.24 5.30 -10.03
C LEU A 66 -4.50 5.15 -10.90
N GLU A 67 -4.46 5.50 -12.18
CA GLU A 67 -5.55 5.27 -13.13
C GLU A 67 -5.87 3.78 -13.31
N ALA A 68 -4.87 2.91 -13.21
CA ALA A 68 -5.05 1.48 -13.37
C ALA A 68 -5.61 0.78 -12.12
N LEU A 69 -5.65 1.46 -10.97
CA LEU A 69 -6.19 0.95 -9.71
C LEU A 69 -7.70 1.23 -9.59
N SER A 70 -8.42 0.30 -8.98
CA SER A 70 -9.81 0.45 -8.59
C SER A 70 -9.97 1.34 -7.36
N GLU A 71 -11.19 1.86 -7.13
CA GLU A 71 -11.51 2.68 -5.96
C GLU A 71 -11.22 1.96 -4.62
N LEU A 72 -11.43 0.64 -4.58
CA LEU A 72 -11.09 -0.17 -3.40
C LEU A 72 -9.58 -0.21 -3.17
N GLU A 73 -8.80 -0.38 -4.24
CA GLU A 73 -7.33 -0.38 -4.17
C GLU A 73 -6.79 1.00 -3.77
N HIS A 74 -7.43 2.09 -4.20
CA HIS A 74 -7.11 3.45 -3.72
C HIS A 74 -7.28 3.58 -2.21
N ASP A 75 -8.41 3.12 -1.67
CA ASP A 75 -8.66 3.18 -0.22
C ASP A 75 -7.65 2.33 0.58
N ILE A 76 -7.32 1.13 0.09
CA ILE A 76 -6.32 0.26 0.71
C ILE A 76 -4.93 0.89 0.65
N LEU A 77 -4.56 1.47 -0.50
CA LEU A 77 -3.30 2.17 -0.68
C LEU A 77 -3.17 3.35 0.28
N MET A 78 -4.23 4.16 0.42
CA MET A 78 -4.24 5.30 1.35
C MET A 78 -4.02 4.84 2.81
N LYS A 79 -4.62 3.71 3.22
CA LYS A 79 -4.36 3.12 4.55
C LYS A 79 -2.90 2.72 4.73
N TYR A 80 -2.30 2.09 3.73
CA TYR A 80 -0.89 1.72 3.78
C TYR A 80 0.05 2.92 3.76
N ILE A 81 -0.30 4.01 3.06
CA ILE A 81 0.46 5.26 3.09
C ILE A 81 0.49 5.83 4.51
N TYR A 82 -0.66 5.97 5.18
CA TYR A 82 -0.69 6.44 6.57
C TYR A 82 0.08 5.52 7.51
N ARG A 83 -0.06 4.20 7.34
CA ARG A 83 0.69 3.21 8.12
C ARG A 83 2.20 3.31 7.90
N ALA A 84 2.63 3.57 6.67
CA ALA A 84 4.04 3.75 6.32
C ALA A 84 4.62 5.05 6.89
N LEU A 85 3.81 6.12 6.92
CA LEU A 85 4.18 7.42 7.50
C LEU A 85 4.36 7.39 9.02
N GLU A 86 3.85 6.38 9.72
CA GLU A 86 4.20 6.13 11.13
C GLU A 86 5.68 5.74 11.30
N GLY A 87 6.35 5.34 10.22
CA GLY A 87 7.78 5.06 10.19
C GLY A 87 8.64 6.29 9.85
N THR A 88 9.96 6.07 9.79
CA THR A 88 10.94 7.12 9.46
C THR A 88 11.38 7.13 8.01
N GLU A 89 11.02 6.10 7.24
CA GLU A 89 11.57 5.85 5.90
C GLU A 89 10.68 6.43 4.80
N SER A 90 11.30 7.08 3.80
CA SER A 90 10.66 7.45 2.52
C SER A 90 9.46 8.42 2.60
N ASN A 91 9.36 9.23 3.66
CA ASN A 91 8.24 10.14 3.90
C ASN A 91 7.96 11.12 2.74
N ALA A 92 9.00 11.63 2.05
CA ALA A 92 8.80 12.54 0.93
C ALA A 92 8.07 11.88 -0.25
N GLN A 93 8.42 10.63 -0.59
CA GLN A 93 7.76 9.90 -1.67
C GLN A 93 6.33 9.50 -1.27
N LEU A 94 6.14 9.06 -0.01
CA LEU A 94 4.82 8.72 0.52
C LEU A 94 3.86 9.92 0.50
N LEU A 95 4.34 11.12 0.84
CA LEU A 95 3.54 12.35 0.78
C LEU A 95 3.20 12.75 -0.67
N ARG A 96 4.09 12.50 -1.64
CA ARG A 96 3.77 12.72 -3.06
C ARG A 96 2.67 11.76 -3.54
N TRP A 97 2.78 10.48 -3.15
CA TRP A 97 1.75 9.48 -3.43
C TRP A 97 0.42 9.83 -2.77
N HIS A 98 0.45 10.30 -1.52
CA HIS A 98 -0.73 10.80 -0.82
C HIS A 98 -1.43 11.92 -1.61
N GLY A 99 -0.68 12.93 -2.06
CA GLY A 99 -1.21 14.04 -2.84
C GLY A 99 -1.83 13.58 -4.15
N ALA A 100 -1.10 12.79 -4.94
CA ALA A 100 -1.58 12.27 -6.23
C ALA A 100 -2.82 11.37 -6.08
N LEU A 101 -2.85 10.52 -5.06
CA LEU A 101 -4.01 9.67 -4.76
C LEU A 101 -5.22 10.49 -4.33
N THR A 102 -5.00 11.55 -3.54
CA THR A 102 -6.08 12.46 -3.11
C THR A 102 -6.65 13.24 -4.28
N GLU A 103 -5.82 13.68 -5.23
CA GLU A 103 -6.27 14.34 -6.45
C GLU A 103 -7.12 13.40 -7.32
N LYS A 104 -6.74 12.11 -7.41
CA LYS A 104 -7.46 11.11 -8.20
C LYS A 104 -8.74 10.59 -7.55
N ALA A 105 -8.69 10.20 -6.27
CA ALA A 105 -9.78 9.53 -5.55
C ALA A 105 -10.61 10.48 -4.67
N GLY A 106 -10.21 11.74 -4.57
CA GLY A 106 -10.86 12.76 -3.75
C GLY A 106 -10.69 12.57 -2.25
N LEU A 107 -11.25 13.50 -1.46
CA LEU A 107 -11.12 13.50 0.00
C LEU A 107 -11.79 12.29 0.69
N GLY A 108 -12.73 11.63 0.01
CA GLY A 108 -13.42 10.45 0.55
C GLY A 108 -12.47 9.29 0.87
N CYS A 109 -11.40 9.11 0.09
CA CYS A 109 -10.42 8.04 0.33
C CYS A 109 -9.65 8.24 1.65
N ILE A 110 -9.33 9.50 1.99
CA ILE A 110 -8.69 9.86 3.27
C ILE A 110 -9.64 9.52 4.43
N MET A 111 -10.90 9.95 4.34
CA MET A 111 -11.88 9.71 5.40
C MET A 111 -12.06 8.21 5.68
N ARG A 112 -12.16 7.38 4.63
CA ARG A 112 -12.26 5.91 4.76
C ARG A 112 -10.97 5.27 5.28
N ALA A 113 -9.81 5.85 4.95
CA ALA A 113 -8.53 5.36 5.47
C ALA A 113 -8.35 5.63 6.98
N LEU A 114 -8.85 6.76 7.47
CA LEU A 114 -8.76 7.16 8.89
C LEU A 114 -9.82 6.49 9.79
N GLN A 115 -10.83 5.84 9.21
CA GLN A 115 -11.83 5.12 10.00
C GLN A 115 -11.19 3.97 10.79
N PRO A 116 -11.62 3.75 12.06
CA PRO A 116 -11.03 2.72 12.93
C PRO A 116 -11.32 1.28 12.45
N THR A 117 -12.31 1.09 11.59
CA THR A 117 -12.65 -0.19 10.99
C THR A 117 -11.57 -0.64 10.00
N ASN A 118 -11.06 -1.87 10.20
CA ASN A 118 -10.02 -2.47 9.35
C ASN A 118 -8.70 -1.68 9.37
N ARG A 119 -8.21 -1.38 10.58
CA ARG A 119 -6.91 -0.73 10.83
C ARG A 119 -5.77 -1.65 10.38
N LEU A 120 -4.86 -1.11 9.57
CA LEU A 120 -3.61 -1.75 9.15
C LEU A 120 -2.41 -1.25 9.96
#